data_AF-A0A4R7FNE2-F1
#
_entry.id   AF-A0A4R7FNE2-F1
#
_cell.length_a   1.000
_cell.length_b   1.000
_cell.length_c   1.000
_cell.angle_alpha   90.00
_cell.angle_beta   90.00
_cell.angle_gamma   90.00
#
_symmetry.space_group_name_H-M   'P 1'
#
loop_
_entity.id
_entity.type
_entity.pdbx_description
1 polymer ?
#
loop_
_entity_poly.entity_id
_entity_poly.type
_entity_poly.pdbx_seq_one_letter_code
_entity_poly.pdbx_strand_id
1 'polypeptide(L)'
;MTAAELPENFFAEIQGIFCRTPVLLVCSGFSCGYGLPGMGALAEHLATAVHHALSTDGAKNAWGQSVKAIKTNLEAGLNGIPLGMAEWAEIVSVIRGETAKLILERAIAAQAEILGEKVAGGHAPSRCSNRLFSGSPQNTDSIHFITTNYDTLLELFCDLAEIPLDTRYTGFRRRKRRARPLFQTQYSRVLVSARPFSVSAATSSACAWLTKLIRQWSGSSCQKVWRGAWRCCRR
;
A
#
# COMPACT_ATOMS: atom_id res chain seq x y z
N MET A 1 48.39 -4.73 -33.45
CA MET A 1 47.79 -3.66 -32.64
C MET A 1 47.25 -4.31 -31.38
N THR A 2 47.92 -4.11 -30.25
CA THR A 2 47.47 -4.62 -28.95
C THR A 2 46.26 -3.78 -28.53
N ALA A 3 45.15 -4.45 -28.21
CA ALA A 3 43.99 -3.76 -27.65
C ALA A 3 44.47 -3.04 -26.38
N ALA A 4 44.33 -1.71 -26.34
CA ALA A 4 44.59 -0.96 -25.12
C ALA A 4 43.67 -1.53 -24.04
N GLU A 5 44.26 -2.15 -23.01
CA GLU A 5 43.51 -2.70 -21.89
C GLU A 5 42.76 -1.54 -21.23
N LEU A 6 41.44 -1.54 -21.38
CA LEU A 6 40.58 -0.58 -20.70
C LEU A 6 40.79 -0.74 -19.19
N PRO A 7 40.80 0.36 -18.41
CA PRO A 7 41.01 0.29 -16.97
C PRO A 7 40.00 -0.64 -16.31
N GLU A 8 40.42 -1.53 -15.40
CA GLU A 8 39.51 -2.45 -14.69
C GLU A 8 38.34 -1.71 -14.02
N ASN A 9 38.61 -0.50 -13.54
CA ASN A 9 37.64 0.42 -12.94
C ASN A 9 36.46 0.72 -13.90
N PHE A 10 36.73 0.83 -15.20
CA PHE A 10 35.73 1.11 -16.22
C PHE A 10 34.75 -0.06 -16.41
N PHE A 11 35.27 -1.29 -16.43
CA PHE A 11 34.43 -2.50 -16.47
C PHE A 11 33.61 -2.66 -15.19
N ALA A 12 34.19 -2.36 -14.03
CA ALA A 12 33.48 -2.38 -12.74
C ALA A 12 32.36 -1.32 -12.68
N GLU A 13 32.58 -0.13 -13.23
CA GLU A 13 31.55 0.92 -13.32
C GLU A 13 30.41 0.52 -14.27
N ILE A 14 30.74 0.00 -15.46
CA ILE A 14 29.76 -0.50 -16.42
C ILE A 14 28.94 -1.64 -15.81
N GLN A 15 29.61 -2.63 -15.21
CA GLN A 15 28.94 -3.71 -14.49
C GLN A 15 28.08 -3.16 -13.34
N GLY A 16 28.57 -2.16 -12.62
CA GLY A 16 27.83 -1.45 -11.58
C GLY A 16 26.58 -0.71 -12.06
N ILE A 17 26.48 -0.36 -13.34
CA ILE A 17 25.27 0.22 -13.94
C ILE A 17 24.28 -0.90 -14.31
N PHE A 18 24.76 -1.98 -14.93
CA PHE A 18 23.91 -3.07 -15.40
C PHE A 18 23.47 -4.06 -14.30
N CYS A 19 24.23 -4.18 -13.20
CA CYS A 19 23.91 -5.06 -12.08
C CYS A 19 23.07 -4.37 -10.99
N ARG A 20 22.61 -3.14 -11.20
CA ARG A 20 21.72 -2.48 -10.23
C ARG A 20 20.31 -3.04 -10.33
N THR A 21 19.89 -3.69 -9.25
CA THR A 21 18.51 -4.09 -9.08
C THR A 21 17.64 -2.85 -8.85
N PRO A 22 16.57 -2.66 -9.65
CA PRO A 22 15.67 -1.54 -9.47
C PRO A 22 14.91 -1.66 -8.14
N VAL A 23 14.71 -0.53 -7.47
CA VAL A 23 13.78 -0.41 -6.33
C VAL A 23 12.55 0.34 -6.81
N LEU A 24 11.37 -0.25 -6.63
CA LEU A 24 10.11 0.35 -7.06
C LEU A 24 9.44 1.04 -5.89
N LEU A 25 9.22 2.35 -6.01
CA LEU A 25 8.39 3.11 -5.08
C LEU A 25 6.97 3.22 -5.64
N VAL A 26 6.00 2.57 -4.99
CA VAL A 26 4.59 2.58 -5.37
C VAL A 26 3.80 3.45 -4.39
N CYS A 27 3.13 4.46 -4.91
CA CYS A 27 2.31 5.40 -4.13
C CYS A 27 0.82 5.07 -4.24
N SER A 28 0.00 5.67 -3.37
CA SER A 28 -1.47 5.48 -3.36
C SER A 28 -2.15 5.79 -4.69
N GLY A 29 -1.55 6.63 -5.55
CA GLY A 29 -2.04 6.90 -6.90
C GLY A 29 -2.19 5.65 -7.76
N PHE A 30 -1.37 4.62 -7.52
CA PHE A 30 -1.49 3.32 -8.18
C PHE A 30 -2.86 2.68 -7.91
N SER A 31 -3.19 2.47 -6.63
CA SER A 31 -4.47 1.90 -6.22
C SER A 31 -5.67 2.79 -6.59
N CYS A 32 -5.52 4.11 -6.58
CA CYS A 32 -6.58 5.03 -6.99
C CYS A 32 -6.99 4.81 -8.47
N GLY A 33 -6.03 4.45 -9.33
CA GLY A 33 -6.30 4.10 -10.73
C GLY A 33 -7.18 2.86 -10.91
N TYR A 34 -7.29 2.03 -9.87
CA TYR A 34 -8.14 0.84 -9.82
C TYR A 34 -9.38 1.03 -8.94
N GLY A 35 -9.80 2.29 -8.70
CA GLY A 35 -11.05 2.60 -8.01
C GLY A 35 -10.99 2.61 -6.48
N LEU A 36 -9.80 2.52 -5.87
CA LEU A 36 -9.67 2.77 -4.43
C LEU A 36 -9.82 4.28 -4.11
N PRO A 37 -10.34 4.62 -2.93
CA PRO A 37 -10.59 6.01 -2.56
C PRO A 37 -9.27 6.76 -2.36
N GLY A 38 -9.16 7.92 -2.99
CA GLY A 38 -8.14 8.92 -2.66
C GLY A 38 -8.48 9.69 -1.37
N MET A 39 -7.60 10.61 -0.99
CA MET A 39 -7.76 11.42 0.24
C MET A 39 -9.06 12.22 0.29
N GLY A 40 -9.49 12.81 -0.84
CA GLY A 40 -10.74 13.57 -0.90
C GLY A 40 -11.98 12.71 -0.70
N ALA A 41 -12.03 11.54 -1.36
CA ALA A 41 -13.14 10.60 -1.20
C ALA A 41 -13.23 10.06 0.23
N LEU A 42 -12.09 9.80 0.87
CA LEU A 42 -12.04 9.41 2.27
C LEU A 42 -12.49 10.55 3.20
N ALA A 43 -12.09 11.80 2.94
CA ALA A 43 -12.52 12.95 3.72
C ALA A 43 -14.04 13.13 3.70
N GLU A 44 -14.66 13.01 2.52
CA GLU A 44 -16.12 13.08 2.39
C GLU A 44 -16.83 11.93 3.10
N HIS A 45 -16.30 10.71 3.00
CA HIS A 45 -16.85 9.56 3.71
C HIS A 45 -16.77 9.74 5.23
N LEU A 46 -15.62 10.14 5.76
CA LEU A 46 -15.47 10.36 7.20
C LEU A 46 -16.36 11.49 7.70
N ALA A 47 -16.42 12.60 6.96
CA ALA A 47 -17.25 13.75 7.31
C ALA A 47 -18.74 13.41 7.42
N THR A 48 -19.21 12.40 6.68
CA THR A 48 -20.62 11.97 6.68
C THR A 48 -20.88 10.81 7.64
N ALA A 49 -20.00 9.83 7.73
CA ALA A 49 -20.24 8.61 8.50
C ALA A 49 -19.91 8.73 10.00
N VAL A 50 -18.80 9.40 10.35
CA VAL A 50 -18.24 9.35 11.71
C VAL A 50 -19.19 9.95 12.74
N HIS A 51 -19.86 11.07 12.44
CA HIS A 51 -20.75 11.73 13.41
C HIS A 51 -21.87 10.80 13.90
N HIS A 52 -22.43 9.97 13.01
CA HIS A 52 -23.50 9.04 13.35
C HIS A 52 -23.01 7.79 14.08
N ALA A 53 -21.74 7.42 13.91
CA ALA A 53 -21.13 6.26 14.56
C ALA A 53 -20.56 6.58 15.96
N LEU A 54 -20.49 7.86 16.33
CA LEU A 54 -20.14 8.30 17.68
C LEU A 54 -21.31 8.13 18.65
N SER A 55 -21.01 7.65 19.84
CA SER A 55 -21.90 7.40 20.96
C SER A 55 -21.98 8.59 21.91
N THR A 56 -20.86 9.24 22.22
CA THR A 56 -20.83 10.35 23.19
C THR A 56 -21.08 11.72 22.53
N ASP A 57 -21.83 12.58 23.22
CA ASP A 57 -22.08 13.94 22.74
C ASP A 57 -20.81 14.81 22.74
N GLY A 58 -19.89 14.54 23.67
CA GLY A 58 -18.56 15.13 23.70
C GLY A 58 -17.77 14.83 22.41
N ALA A 59 -17.74 13.58 21.98
CA ALA A 59 -17.09 13.20 20.72
C ALA A 59 -17.80 13.82 19.51
N LYS A 60 -19.14 13.79 19.47
CA LYS A 60 -19.92 14.37 18.37
C LYS A 60 -19.65 15.85 18.18
N ASN A 61 -19.57 16.60 19.29
CA ASN A 61 -19.26 18.03 19.28
C ASN A 61 -17.84 18.30 18.80
N ALA A 62 -16.85 17.57 19.34
CA ALA A 62 -15.45 17.70 18.90
C ALA A 62 -15.30 17.38 17.41
N TRP A 63 -15.93 16.29 16.94
CA TRP A 63 -15.94 15.93 15.53
C TRP A 63 -16.59 17.00 14.67
N GLY A 64 -17.77 17.49 15.06
CA GLY A 64 -18.52 18.51 14.32
C GLY A 64 -17.73 19.79 14.07
N GLN A 65 -16.91 20.21 15.04
CA GLN A 65 -16.01 21.37 14.90
C GLN A 65 -14.90 21.12 13.86
N SER A 66 -14.47 19.88 13.69
CA SER A 66 -13.40 19.50 12.75
C SER A 66 -13.90 19.17 11.34
N VAL A 67 -15.19 18.84 11.14
CA VAL A 67 -15.74 18.38 9.84
C VAL A 67 -15.41 19.32 8.67
N LYS A 68 -15.57 20.63 8.85
CA LYS A 68 -15.28 21.61 7.77
C LYS A 68 -13.79 21.59 7.38
N ALA A 69 -12.90 21.50 8.37
CA ALA A 69 -11.47 21.42 8.13
C ALA A 69 -11.10 20.09 7.46
N ILE A 70 -11.71 18.98 7.86
CA ILE A 70 -11.51 17.65 7.28
C ILE A 70 -11.86 17.62 5.80
N LYS A 71 -13.01 18.19 5.40
CA LYS A 71 -13.40 18.27 3.97
C LYS A 71 -12.43 19.10 3.13
N THR A 72 -11.84 20.14 3.73
CA THR A 72 -10.89 21.02 3.03
C THR A 72 -9.52 20.36 2.91
N ASN A 73 -9.03 19.77 4.00
CA ASN A 73 -7.76 19.05 4.05
C ASN A 73 -7.84 18.02 5.17
N LEU A 74 -7.90 16.74 4.78
CA LEU A 74 -8.08 15.63 5.71
C LEU A 74 -7.01 15.61 6.82
N GLU A 75 -5.74 15.77 6.45
CA GLU A 75 -4.63 15.71 7.41
C GLU A 75 -4.71 16.89 8.40
N ALA A 76 -4.91 18.11 7.89
CA ALA A 76 -5.01 19.29 8.74
C ALA A 76 -6.24 19.23 9.66
N GLY A 77 -7.37 18.74 9.15
CA GLY A 77 -8.61 18.60 9.92
C GLY A 77 -8.50 17.58 11.03
N LEU A 78 -7.88 16.43 10.78
CA LEU A 78 -7.63 15.41 11.81
C LEU A 78 -6.61 15.88 12.86
N ASN A 79 -5.57 16.61 12.43
CA ASN A 79 -4.60 17.23 13.33
C ASN A 79 -5.22 18.31 14.24
N GLY A 80 -6.39 18.85 13.88
CA GLY A 80 -7.11 19.84 14.67
C GLY A 80 -7.91 19.25 15.85
N ILE A 81 -8.06 17.93 15.92
CA ILE A 81 -8.80 17.28 17.02
C ILE A 81 -7.89 17.25 18.28
N PRO A 82 -8.34 17.77 19.44
CA PRO A 82 -7.52 17.84 20.64
C PRO A 82 -7.03 16.49 21.16
N LEU A 83 -5.71 16.34 21.29
CA LEU A 83 -5.08 15.18 21.91
C LEU A 83 -5.39 15.12 23.41
N GLY A 84 -5.73 13.94 23.93
CA GLY A 84 -5.88 13.70 25.37
C GLY A 84 -7.26 14.01 25.96
N MET A 85 -8.26 14.31 25.12
CA MET A 85 -9.65 14.35 25.58
C MET A 85 -10.16 12.96 25.97
N ALA A 86 -11.13 12.88 26.89
CA ALA A 86 -11.71 11.60 27.33
C ALA A 86 -12.23 10.75 26.16
N GLU A 87 -12.90 11.40 25.21
CA GLU A 87 -13.53 10.71 24.06
C GLU A 87 -12.60 10.46 22.87
N TRP A 88 -11.30 10.71 23.06
CA TRP A 88 -10.31 10.54 22.01
C TRP A 88 -10.27 9.13 21.46
N ALA A 89 -10.27 8.14 22.36
CA ALA A 89 -10.19 6.73 22.00
C ALA A 89 -11.39 6.31 21.15
N GLU A 90 -12.57 6.84 21.46
CA GLU A 90 -13.80 6.61 20.71
C GLU A 90 -13.69 7.15 19.29
N ILE A 91 -13.32 8.43 19.15
CA ILE A 91 -13.14 9.09 17.84
C ILE A 91 -12.16 8.30 16.97
N VAL A 92 -11.00 7.94 17.52
CA VAL A 92 -9.99 7.16 16.79
C VAL A 92 -10.51 5.78 16.39
N SER A 93 -11.24 5.11 17.29
CA SER A 93 -11.83 3.79 17.01
C SER A 93 -12.84 3.87 15.85
N VAL A 94 -13.73 4.86 15.86
CA VAL A 94 -14.74 5.06 14.81
C VAL A 94 -14.10 5.42 13.48
N ILE A 95 -13.14 6.35 13.45
CA ILE A 95 -12.41 6.70 12.23
C ILE A 95 -11.72 5.46 11.65
N ARG A 96 -11.12 4.61 12.50
CA ARG A 96 -10.50 3.36 12.07
C ARG A 96 -11.51 2.40 11.45
N GLY A 97 -12.67 2.25 12.09
CA GLY A 97 -13.76 1.41 11.61
C GLY A 97 -14.26 1.85 10.23
N GLU A 98 -14.65 3.12 10.10
CA GLU A 98 -15.19 3.67 8.85
C GLU A 98 -14.15 3.66 7.72
N THR A 99 -12.90 4.03 8.00
CA THR A 99 -11.83 3.96 6.99
C THR A 99 -11.59 2.54 6.52
N ALA A 100 -11.54 1.57 7.46
CA ALA A 100 -11.35 0.17 7.12
C ALA A 100 -12.50 -0.37 6.28
N LYS A 101 -13.74 0.00 6.62
CA LYS A 101 -14.95 -0.38 5.88
C LYS A 101 -14.90 0.14 4.44
N LEU A 102 -14.67 1.44 4.25
CA LEU A 102 -14.60 2.05 2.92
C LEU A 102 -13.50 1.42 2.05
N ILE A 103 -12.28 1.30 2.59
CA ILE A 103 -11.15 0.72 1.85
C ILE A 103 -11.43 -0.73 1.49
N LEU A 104 -12.01 -1.51 2.41
CA LEU A 104 -12.33 -2.91 2.19
C LEU A 104 -13.36 -3.08 1.08
N GLU A 105 -14.49 -2.36 1.15
CA GLU A 105 -15.55 -2.42 0.15
C GLU A 105 -15.00 -2.10 -1.24
N ARG A 106 -14.22 -1.02 -1.36
CA ARG A 106 -13.63 -0.59 -2.64
C ARG A 106 -12.55 -1.56 -3.13
N ALA A 107 -11.73 -2.10 -2.24
CA ALA A 107 -10.72 -3.08 -2.60
C ALA A 107 -11.34 -4.41 -3.07
N ILE A 108 -12.48 -4.84 -2.50
CA ILE A 108 -13.20 -6.03 -2.97
C ILE A 108 -13.74 -5.80 -4.38
N ALA A 109 -14.38 -4.65 -4.61
CA ALA A 109 -14.92 -4.29 -5.93
C ALA A 109 -13.82 -4.24 -7.00
N ALA A 110 -12.73 -3.53 -6.71
CA ALA A 110 -11.56 -3.44 -7.60
C ALA A 110 -10.97 -4.81 -7.93
N GLN A 111 -10.83 -5.69 -6.93
CA GLN A 111 -10.33 -7.05 -7.17
C GLN A 111 -11.27 -7.86 -8.05
N ALA A 112 -12.59 -7.79 -7.81
CA ALA A 112 -13.57 -8.49 -8.64
C ALA A 112 -13.50 -8.03 -10.10
N GLU A 113 -13.37 -6.72 -10.33
CA GLU A 113 -13.20 -6.13 -11.65
C GLU A 113 -11.93 -6.61 -12.34
N ILE A 114 -10.77 -6.48 -11.68
CA ILE A 114 -9.46 -6.93 -12.20
C ILE A 114 -9.49 -8.42 -12.61
N LEU A 115 -10.21 -9.26 -11.86
CA LEU A 115 -10.30 -10.69 -12.14
C LEU A 115 -11.31 -11.05 -13.23
N GLY A 116 -12.38 -10.26 -13.35
CA GLY A 116 -13.35 -10.40 -14.43
C GLY A 116 -12.80 -9.89 -15.76
N GLU A 117 -11.87 -8.95 -15.73
CA GLU A 117 -11.29 -8.36 -16.92
C GLU A 117 -10.34 -9.34 -17.64
N LYS A 118 -10.71 -9.69 -18.87
CA LYS A 118 -9.87 -10.51 -19.76
C LYS A 118 -8.98 -9.61 -20.60
N VAL A 119 -7.86 -9.17 -20.03
CA VAL A 119 -6.86 -8.38 -20.75
C VAL A 119 -5.91 -9.30 -21.52
N ALA A 120 -5.88 -9.17 -22.85
CA ALA A 120 -4.91 -9.88 -23.68
C ALA A 120 -3.47 -9.52 -23.26
N GLY A 121 -2.67 -10.52 -22.90
CA GLY A 121 -1.32 -10.31 -22.37
C GLY A 121 -1.25 -9.96 -20.87
N GLY A 122 -2.37 -9.98 -20.14
CA GLY A 122 -2.44 -9.73 -18.69
C GLY A 122 -2.42 -8.24 -18.34
N HIS A 123 -2.61 -7.91 -17.06
CA HIS A 123 -2.66 -6.53 -16.58
C HIS A 123 -1.31 -5.82 -16.66
N ALA A 124 -1.31 -4.50 -16.91
CA ALA A 124 -0.06 -3.73 -17.03
C ALA A 124 0.89 -3.85 -15.82
N PRO A 125 0.42 -3.82 -14.55
CA PRO A 125 1.29 -4.01 -13.40
C PRO A 125 1.87 -5.43 -13.34
N SER A 126 1.08 -6.45 -13.67
CA SER A 126 1.56 -7.84 -13.76
C SER A 126 2.67 -7.98 -14.80
N ARG A 127 2.50 -7.40 -16.00
CA ARG A 127 3.54 -7.40 -17.05
C ARG A 127 4.80 -6.66 -16.62
N CYS A 128 4.64 -5.51 -15.96
CA CYS A 128 5.75 -4.70 -15.46
C CYS A 128 6.56 -5.48 -14.43
N SER A 129 5.89 -6.01 -13.39
CA SER A 129 6.53 -6.82 -12.36
C SER A 129 7.24 -8.04 -12.95
N ASN A 130 6.64 -8.70 -13.94
CA ASN A 130 7.26 -9.88 -14.57
C ASN A 130 8.51 -9.53 -15.36
N ARG A 131 8.51 -8.41 -16.09
CA ARG A 131 9.70 -7.91 -16.81
C ARG A 131 10.82 -7.53 -15.85
N LEU A 132 10.47 -6.86 -14.75
CA LEU A 132 11.44 -6.48 -13.73
C LEU A 132 12.05 -7.72 -13.09
N PHE A 133 11.21 -8.67 -12.67
CA PHE A 133 11.65 -9.92 -12.04
C PHE A 133 12.50 -10.77 -12.98
N SER A 134 12.09 -10.92 -14.25
CA SER A 134 12.86 -11.71 -15.23
C SER A 134 14.15 -11.01 -15.66
N GLY A 135 14.19 -9.69 -15.59
CA GLY A 135 15.35 -8.87 -15.94
C GLY A 135 16.28 -8.57 -14.76
N SER A 136 16.01 -9.10 -13.55
CA SER A 136 16.87 -8.83 -12.40
C SER A 136 18.22 -9.54 -12.55
N PRO A 137 19.32 -8.90 -12.10
CA PRO A 137 20.64 -9.51 -12.10
C PRO A 137 20.66 -10.88 -11.37
N GLN A 138 21.46 -11.82 -11.85
CA GLN A 138 21.55 -13.18 -11.28
C GLN A 138 21.96 -13.21 -9.79
N ASN A 139 22.61 -12.15 -9.31
CA ASN A 139 23.10 -12.03 -7.93
C ASN A 139 22.07 -11.37 -6.98
N THR A 140 20.81 -11.24 -7.41
CA THR A 140 19.75 -10.60 -6.64
C THR A 140 18.64 -11.59 -6.34
N ASP A 141 18.39 -11.80 -5.05
CA ASP A 141 17.36 -12.73 -4.58
C ASP A 141 15.93 -12.17 -4.69
N SER A 142 15.77 -10.83 -4.78
CA SER A 142 14.45 -10.20 -4.82
C SER A 142 14.48 -8.76 -5.36
N ILE A 143 13.33 -8.30 -5.86
CA ILE A 143 13.10 -6.89 -6.21
C ILE A 143 12.29 -6.22 -5.10
N HIS A 144 12.75 -5.07 -4.64
CA HIS A 144 12.11 -4.35 -3.57
C HIS A 144 11.00 -3.43 -4.10
N PHE A 145 9.78 -3.69 -3.65
CA PHE A 145 8.65 -2.78 -3.79
C PHE A 145 8.43 -2.06 -2.45
N ILE A 146 8.72 -0.76 -2.43
CA ILE A 146 8.44 0.12 -1.31
C ILE A 146 7.09 0.76 -1.58
N THR A 147 6.12 0.51 -0.72
CA THR A 147 4.81 1.15 -0.84
C THR A 147 4.65 2.22 0.24
N THR A 148 4.11 3.39 -0.11
CA THR A 148 3.88 4.44 0.91
C THR A 148 2.83 4.01 1.93
N ASN A 149 1.90 3.17 1.47
CA ASN A 149 0.85 2.49 2.22
C ASN A 149 0.82 1.02 1.77
N TYR A 150 0.49 0.07 2.65
CA TYR A 150 0.46 -1.34 2.26
C TYR A 150 -0.60 -1.58 1.18
N ASP A 151 -0.16 -1.84 -0.05
CA ASP A 151 -1.02 -1.93 -1.24
C ASP A 151 -1.32 -3.38 -1.58
N THR A 152 -2.59 -3.72 -1.47
CA THR A 152 -3.04 -5.10 -1.58
C THR A 152 -3.44 -5.49 -3.01
N LEU A 153 -3.58 -4.51 -3.90
CA LEU A 153 -3.73 -4.77 -5.33
C LEU A 153 -2.39 -5.15 -5.94
N LEU A 154 -1.29 -4.58 -5.44
CA LEU A 154 0.04 -4.99 -5.87
C LEU A 154 0.28 -6.49 -5.62
N GLU A 155 -0.13 -7.01 -4.46
CA GLU A 155 -0.11 -8.45 -4.17
C GLU A 155 -0.94 -9.25 -5.19
N LEU A 156 -2.15 -8.76 -5.52
CA LEU A 156 -3.00 -9.41 -6.52
C LEU A 156 -2.32 -9.46 -7.90
N PHE A 157 -1.69 -8.38 -8.34
CA PHE A 157 -1.01 -8.36 -9.64
C PHE A 157 0.22 -9.28 -9.68
N CYS A 158 0.95 -9.39 -8.57
CA CYS A 158 2.02 -10.38 -8.43
C CYS A 158 1.48 -11.82 -8.43
N ASP A 159 0.30 -12.07 -7.86
CA ASP A 159 -0.40 -13.36 -7.94
C ASP A 159 -0.82 -13.69 -9.38
N LEU A 160 -1.38 -12.72 -10.11
CA LEU A 160 -1.76 -12.89 -11.51
C LEU A 160 -0.56 -13.11 -12.43
N ALA A 161 0.60 -12.55 -12.07
CA ALA A 161 1.87 -12.73 -12.79
C ALA A 161 2.64 -13.99 -12.35
N GLU A 162 2.15 -14.73 -11.36
CA GLU A 162 2.80 -15.91 -10.79
C GLU A 162 4.20 -15.64 -10.20
N ILE A 163 4.45 -14.41 -9.73
CA ILE A 163 5.75 -13.98 -9.18
C ILE A 163 5.81 -14.28 -7.67
N PRO A 164 6.88 -14.92 -7.15
CA PRO A 164 7.09 -15.07 -5.71
C PRO A 164 7.11 -13.72 -4.98
N LEU A 165 6.35 -13.59 -3.90
CA LEU A 165 6.30 -12.36 -3.09
C LEU A 165 6.55 -12.67 -1.61
N ASP A 166 7.23 -11.75 -0.94
CA ASP A 166 7.40 -11.72 0.51
C ASP A 166 6.99 -10.35 1.03
N THR A 167 5.86 -10.30 1.73
CA THR A 167 5.36 -9.06 2.35
C THR A 167 5.80 -8.91 3.80
N ARG A 168 6.45 -9.93 4.39
CA ARG A 168 6.77 -10.03 5.83
C ARG A 168 5.57 -9.92 6.78
N TYR A 169 4.34 -9.90 6.25
CA TYR A 169 3.12 -9.98 7.02
C TYR A 169 2.62 -11.43 7.08
N THR A 170 1.91 -11.76 8.16
CA THR A 170 1.27 -13.06 8.32
C THR A 170 -0.15 -13.01 7.77
N GLY A 171 -0.51 -14.04 6.99
CA GLY A 171 -1.78 -14.11 6.26
C GLY A 171 -1.55 -14.11 4.75
N PHE A 172 -2.51 -14.68 4.01
CA PHE A 172 -2.44 -14.76 2.55
C PHE A 172 -3.82 -14.48 1.98
N ARG A 173 -3.92 -13.63 0.95
CA ARG A 173 -5.21 -13.38 0.27
C ARG A 173 -5.60 -14.46 -0.72
N ARG A 174 -4.63 -15.01 -1.47
CA ARG A 174 -4.90 -16.07 -2.48
C ARG A 174 -3.94 -17.26 -2.44
N ARG A 175 -2.77 -17.13 -1.80
CA ARG A 175 -1.79 -18.22 -1.68
C ARG A 175 -2.06 -19.11 -0.46
N LYS A 176 -1.72 -20.41 -0.53
CA LYS A 176 -1.54 -21.23 0.68
C LYS A 176 -0.19 -20.90 1.31
N ARG A 177 -0.12 -21.02 2.64
CA ARG A 177 1.12 -20.95 3.41
C ARG A 177 2.15 -21.92 2.82
N ARG A 178 3.37 -21.45 2.60
CA ARG A 178 4.50 -22.32 2.23
C ARG A 178 4.70 -23.35 3.34
N ALA A 179 4.64 -24.63 2.99
CA ALA A 179 4.98 -25.71 3.91
C ALA A 179 6.50 -25.91 4.06
N ARG A 180 7.31 -25.36 3.14
CA ARG A 180 8.78 -25.55 3.09
C ARG A 180 9.53 -24.24 2.74
N PRO A 181 10.83 -24.11 3.07
CA PRO A 181 11.60 -22.86 2.96
C PRO A 181 11.94 -22.48 1.51
N LEU A 182 12.49 -21.27 1.35
CA LEU A 182 12.69 -20.46 0.13
C LEU A 182 13.40 -21.10 -1.09
N PHE A 183 13.92 -22.32 -1.04
CA PHE A 183 14.83 -22.87 -2.06
C PHE A 183 14.22 -23.96 -2.97
N GLN A 184 12.97 -23.83 -3.43
CA GLN A 184 12.41 -24.76 -4.44
C GLN A 184 12.01 -24.06 -5.73
N THR A 185 12.40 -24.68 -6.85
CA THR A 185 12.21 -24.24 -8.24
C THR A 185 10.94 -24.76 -8.91
N GLN A 186 10.08 -25.49 -8.18
CA GLN A 186 8.82 -26.02 -8.71
C GLN A 186 7.61 -25.45 -7.97
N TYR A 187 6.67 -24.92 -8.75
CA TYR A 187 5.44 -24.30 -8.28
C TYR A 187 4.24 -25.18 -8.64
N SER A 188 3.34 -25.44 -7.70
CA SER A 188 2.04 -26.08 -7.99
C SER A 188 0.91 -25.10 -7.74
N ARG A 189 0.09 -24.89 -8.78
CA ARG A 189 -1.09 -24.04 -8.73
C ARG A 189 -2.23 -24.80 -8.06
N VAL A 190 -2.74 -24.29 -6.94
CA VAL A 190 -4.02 -24.73 -6.40
C VAL A 190 -4.92 -23.51 -6.28
N LEU A 191 -5.90 -23.44 -7.16
CA LEU A 191 -6.93 -22.40 -7.15
C LEU A 191 -7.75 -22.59 -5.86
N VAL A 192 -7.63 -21.67 -4.90
CA VAL A 192 -8.51 -21.66 -3.72
C VAL A 192 -9.84 -21.04 -4.16
N SER A 193 -10.70 -21.86 -4.77
CA SER A 193 -12.04 -21.45 -5.21
C SER A 193 -13.05 -21.27 -4.06
N ALA A 194 -12.61 -21.33 -2.80
CA ALA A 194 -13.51 -21.19 -1.67
C ALA A 194 -12.74 -20.79 -0.40
N ARG A 195 -12.32 -19.52 -0.30
CA ARG A 195 -12.19 -18.87 1.01
C ARG A 195 -12.73 -17.45 0.90
N PRO A 196 -13.76 -17.09 1.67
CA PRO A 196 -14.15 -15.70 1.79
C PRO A 196 -12.95 -14.89 2.27
N PHE A 197 -12.84 -13.68 1.75
CA PHE A 197 -11.86 -12.69 2.16
C PHE A 197 -11.77 -12.64 3.71
N SER A 198 -10.64 -13.07 4.29
CA SER A 198 -10.48 -13.04 5.74
C SER A 198 -10.18 -11.62 6.21
N VAL A 199 -11.00 -11.12 7.13
CA VAL A 199 -10.96 -9.76 7.71
C VAL A 199 -9.57 -9.33 8.18
N SER A 200 -8.70 -10.26 8.61
CA SER A 200 -7.36 -9.96 9.15
C SER A 200 -6.38 -9.29 8.15
N ALA A 201 -6.53 -9.54 6.85
CA ALA A 201 -5.61 -9.01 5.84
C ALA A 201 -5.99 -7.60 5.35
N ALA A 202 -7.27 -7.21 5.43
CA ALA A 202 -7.69 -5.83 5.18
C ALA A 202 -7.48 -4.95 6.40
N THR A 203 -7.77 -5.47 7.60
CA THR A 203 -7.47 -4.73 8.83
C THR A 203 -5.99 -4.42 8.91
N SER A 204 -5.08 -5.30 8.48
CA SER A 204 -3.64 -4.97 8.46
C SER A 204 -3.28 -3.81 7.51
N SER A 205 -3.93 -3.68 6.34
CA SER A 205 -3.68 -2.58 5.38
C SER A 205 -4.27 -1.26 5.84
N ALA A 206 -5.55 -1.25 6.24
CA ALA A 206 -6.22 -0.07 6.78
C ALA A 206 -5.58 0.37 8.12
N CYS A 207 -5.20 -0.59 8.96
CA CYS A 207 -4.50 -0.32 10.22
C CYS A 207 -3.06 0.14 9.97
N ALA A 208 -2.32 -0.33 8.96
CA ALA A 208 -1.01 0.24 8.62
C ALA A 208 -1.11 1.68 8.10
N TRP A 209 -2.12 1.96 7.26
CA TRP A 209 -2.43 3.29 6.74
C TRP A 209 -2.77 4.27 7.88
N LEU A 210 -3.73 3.90 8.73
CA LEU A 210 -4.12 4.70 9.89
C LEU A 210 -3.06 4.73 10.98
N THR A 211 -2.28 3.67 11.19
CA THR A 211 -1.17 3.70 12.14
C THR A 211 -0.09 4.66 11.67
N LYS A 212 0.13 4.82 10.36
CA LYS A 212 1.06 5.83 9.83
C LYS A 212 0.50 7.24 9.97
N LEU A 213 -0.79 7.43 9.70
CA LEU A 213 -1.51 8.69 9.91
C LEU A 213 -1.52 9.09 11.41
N ILE A 214 -1.83 8.15 12.30
CA ILE A 214 -1.84 8.29 13.76
C ILE A 214 -0.40 8.46 14.29
N ARG A 215 0.61 7.79 13.74
CA ARG A 215 2.03 8.03 14.12
C ARG A 215 2.55 9.38 13.65
N GLN A 216 2.08 9.88 12.50
CA GLN A 216 2.31 11.27 12.07
C GLN A 216 1.60 12.28 12.99
N TRP A 217 0.46 11.89 13.56
CA TRP A 217 -0.31 12.66 14.52
C TRP A 217 0.26 12.61 15.95
N SER A 218 0.99 11.56 16.33
CA SER A 218 1.49 11.32 17.69
C SER A 218 2.99 11.54 17.91
N GLY A 219 3.78 12.04 16.93
CA GLY A 219 5.24 12.10 17.08
C GLY A 219 5.99 13.06 16.15
N SER A 220 6.68 14.03 16.76
CA SER A 220 7.44 15.15 16.20
C SER A 220 8.71 14.80 15.38
N SER A 221 9.11 13.54 15.26
CA SER A 221 10.43 13.18 14.68
C SER A 221 10.41 12.69 13.22
N CYS A 222 9.25 12.42 12.62
CA CYS A 222 9.18 11.87 11.24
C CYS A 222 9.14 12.93 10.12
N GLN A 223 9.30 14.22 10.46
CA GLN A 223 9.18 15.32 9.49
C GLN A 223 10.42 15.52 8.58
N LYS A 224 11.61 15.01 8.93
CA LYS A 224 12.84 15.34 8.18
C LYS A 224 13.07 14.48 6.93
N VAL A 225 12.64 13.21 6.91
CA VAL A 225 12.86 12.31 5.77
C VAL A 225 11.84 12.54 4.64
N TRP A 226 10.64 13.05 4.95
CA TRP A 226 9.53 13.16 3.99
C TRP A 226 9.38 14.51 3.28
N ARG A 227 10.09 15.57 3.73
CA ARG A 227 10.09 16.87 3.02
C ARG A 227 10.75 16.81 1.63
N GLY A 228 11.55 15.78 1.35
CA GLY A 228 12.17 15.55 0.04
C GLY A 228 11.20 14.96 -1.00
N ALA A 229 10.38 13.98 -0.61
CA ALA A 229 9.46 13.29 -1.53
C ALA A 229 8.25 14.16 -1.93
N TRP A 230 7.87 15.13 -1.09
CA TRP A 230 6.71 15.99 -1.31
C TRP A 230 6.87 17.07 -2.39
N ARG A 231 8.09 17.35 -2.84
CA ARG A 231 8.32 18.36 -3.89
C ARG A 231 7.97 17.86 -5.31
N CYS A 232 7.80 16.54 -5.49
CA CYS A 232 7.45 15.94 -6.80
C CYS A 232 5.96 15.85 -7.11
N CYS A 233 5.05 15.92 -6.12
CA CYS A 233 3.59 15.92 -6.36
C CYS A 233 2.99 17.32 -6.56
N ARG A 234 3.83 18.34 -6.82
CA ARG A 234 3.40 19.74 -7.02
C ARG A 234 3.71 20.30 -8.42
N ARG A 235 3.79 19.43 -9.43
CA ARG A 235 3.71 19.82 -10.83
C ARG A 235 2.66 18.98 -11.53
#